data_AF-A0A966XCD7-F1
#
_entry.id   AF-A0A966XCD7-F1
#
_cell.length_a   1.000
_cell.length_b   1.000
_cell.length_c   1.000
_cell.angle_alpha   90.00
_cell.angle_beta   90.00
_cell.angle_gamma   90.00
#
_symmetry.space_group_name_H-M   'P 1'
#
loop_
_entity.id
_entity.type
_entity.pdbx_description
1 polymer ?
#
loop_
_entity_poly.entity_id
_entity_poly.type
_entity_poly.pdbx_seq_one_letter_code
_entity_poly.pdbx_strand_id
1 'polypeptide(L)'
;MFFAAVQFAEEGYITPMIAVAGAIADEILEAMTTAACLKRAYVNNGGDIALYLTSGTSFETLMAGVDGRALGRVKLSEASGIGGIATSGRHGRSLSRGIADSVTVLAPSAALADAGATMVANAVDLKGHPAITRRAANDVKDDSDLGALPVVTGCGALSVSEKTRALQNGLAEAEKFCRNGWINAASLHLQNVAVSTETAAKFLTHRDHAYVWPGGGITVMVDVMDMPTQSFGYVPTPALVA
;
A
#
# COMPACT_ATOMS: atom_id res chain seq x y z
N MET A 1 14.57 -4.53 2.44
CA MET A 1 14.33 -3.24 3.13
C MET A 1 15.26 -2.12 2.65
N PHE A 2 16.56 -2.12 2.97
CA PHE A 2 17.48 -1.00 2.63
C PHE A 2 17.51 -0.63 1.14
N PHE A 3 17.57 -1.63 0.25
CA PHE A 3 17.59 -1.39 -1.20
C PHE A 3 16.32 -0.70 -1.73
N ALA A 4 15.15 -1.06 -1.21
CA ALA A 4 13.91 -0.39 -1.58
C ALA A 4 13.91 1.06 -1.07
N ALA A 5 14.32 1.28 0.19
CA ALA A 5 14.38 2.62 0.76
C ALA A 5 15.35 3.53 -0.01
N VAL A 6 16.57 3.07 -0.32
CA VAL A 6 17.58 3.92 -0.98
C VAL A 6 17.15 4.43 -2.36
N GLN A 7 16.28 3.71 -3.08
CA GLN A 7 15.72 4.17 -4.35
C GLN A 7 14.92 5.47 -4.21
N PHE A 8 14.31 5.72 -3.05
CA PHE A 8 13.51 6.92 -2.79
C PHE A 8 14.25 7.97 -1.94
N ALA A 9 15.54 7.76 -1.61
CA ALA A 9 16.27 8.60 -0.66
C ALA A 9 16.43 10.06 -1.11
N GLU A 10 16.44 10.31 -2.42
CA GLU A 10 16.53 11.67 -2.98
C GLU A 10 15.17 12.39 -3.05
N GLU A 11 14.07 11.68 -2.79
CA GLU A 11 12.71 12.18 -2.94
C GLU A 11 12.16 12.81 -1.66
N GLY A 12 12.88 12.66 -0.55
CA GLY A 12 12.53 13.26 0.73
C GLY A 12 13.19 12.59 1.91
N TYR A 13 12.85 13.05 3.12
CA TYR A 13 13.30 12.38 4.33
C TYR A 13 12.65 11.01 4.45
N ILE A 14 13.47 9.98 4.52
CA ILE A 14 13.06 8.60 4.73
C ILE A 14 14.03 7.91 5.70
N THR A 15 13.56 6.84 6.32
CA THR A 15 14.39 5.85 7.00
C THR A 15 14.17 4.49 6.31
N PRO A 16 15.05 3.50 6.50
CA PRO A 16 14.78 2.15 6.00
C PRO A 16 13.45 1.55 6.48
N MET A 17 12.90 2.03 7.61
CA MET A 17 11.64 1.53 8.17
C MET A 17 10.44 1.76 7.23
N ILE A 18 10.56 2.66 6.25
CA ILE A 18 9.53 2.90 5.23
C ILE A 18 9.20 1.66 4.37
N ALA A 19 10.07 0.65 4.37
CA ALA A 19 9.90 -0.57 3.56
C ALA A 19 9.87 -1.84 4.42
N VAL A 20 9.74 -1.72 5.74
CA VAL A 20 9.94 -2.85 6.66
C VAL A 20 8.85 -3.90 6.52
N ALA A 21 7.58 -3.48 6.39
CA ALA A 21 6.47 -4.40 6.38
C ALA A 21 6.43 -5.18 5.07
N GLY A 22 6.64 -4.47 3.95
CA GLY A 22 6.80 -5.08 2.64
C GLY A 22 8.01 -6.00 2.56
N ALA A 23 9.17 -5.60 3.10
CA ALA A 23 10.37 -6.45 3.08
C ALA A 23 10.19 -7.75 3.89
N ILE A 24 9.48 -7.70 5.01
CA ILE A 24 9.13 -8.91 5.77
C ILE A 24 8.22 -9.82 4.93
N ALA A 25 7.23 -9.25 4.23
CA ALA A 25 6.36 -10.04 3.35
C ALA A 25 7.14 -10.71 2.21
N ASP A 26 8.07 -10.00 1.57
CA ASP A 26 8.96 -10.53 0.53
C ASP A 26 9.82 -11.70 1.06
N GLU A 27 10.48 -11.52 2.21
CA GLU A 27 11.35 -12.54 2.84
C GLU A 27 10.58 -13.85 3.12
N ILE A 28 9.36 -13.71 3.64
CA ILE A 28 8.51 -14.86 3.94
C ILE A 28 8.08 -15.57 2.66
N LEU A 29 7.72 -14.82 1.63
CA LEU A 29 7.32 -15.39 0.34
C LEU A 29 8.49 -16.15 -0.31
N GLU A 30 9.71 -15.63 -0.19
CA GLU A 30 10.93 -16.31 -0.63
C GLU A 30 11.13 -17.64 0.14
N ALA A 31 10.96 -17.65 1.46
CA ALA A 31 11.04 -18.86 2.25
C ALA A 31 9.98 -19.92 1.83
N MET A 32 8.75 -19.48 1.54
CA MET A 32 7.66 -20.36 1.08
C MET A 32 7.96 -21.00 -0.27
N THR A 33 8.39 -20.19 -1.25
CA THR A 33 8.69 -20.63 -2.62
C THR A 33 9.96 -21.47 -2.70
N THR A 34 10.89 -21.29 -1.74
CA THR A 34 12.04 -22.17 -1.57
C THR A 34 11.65 -23.53 -0.97
N ALA A 35 10.69 -23.54 -0.03
CA ALA A 35 10.28 -24.75 0.68
C ALA A 35 9.35 -25.65 -0.15
N ALA A 36 8.60 -25.10 -1.13
CA ALA A 36 7.63 -25.85 -1.90
C ALA A 36 7.48 -25.35 -3.35
N CYS A 37 7.12 -26.27 -4.26
CA CYS A 37 6.77 -25.95 -5.64
C CYS A 37 5.35 -25.34 -5.69
N LEU A 38 5.26 -24.03 -5.48
CA LEU A 38 3.99 -23.29 -5.53
C LEU A 38 3.68 -22.80 -6.95
N LYS A 39 2.40 -22.68 -7.28
CA LYS A 39 1.93 -22.03 -8.53
C LYS A 39 1.47 -20.59 -8.30
N ARG A 40 1.03 -20.28 -7.09
CA ARG A 40 0.61 -18.96 -6.65
C ARG A 40 0.81 -18.89 -5.14
N ALA A 41 1.26 -17.76 -4.63
CA ALA A 41 1.30 -17.51 -3.19
C ALA A 41 1.21 -16.01 -2.93
N TYR A 42 0.74 -15.63 -1.76
CA TYR A 42 0.86 -14.26 -1.28
C TYR A 42 1.10 -14.21 0.22
N VAL A 43 1.80 -13.17 0.66
CA VAL A 43 2.04 -12.88 2.07
C VAL A 43 1.52 -11.48 2.36
N ASN A 44 0.63 -11.33 3.34
CA ASN A 44 0.11 -10.02 3.75
C ASN A 44 0.63 -9.66 5.14
N ASN A 45 1.35 -8.55 5.22
CA ASN A 45 1.85 -7.96 6.46
C ASN A 45 1.24 -6.57 6.69
N GLY A 46 -0.03 -6.53 7.13
CA GLY A 46 -0.65 -5.28 7.58
C GLY A 46 -1.12 -4.33 6.46
N GLY A 47 -1.26 -4.84 5.23
CA GLY A 47 -1.59 -4.03 4.04
C GLY A 47 -0.51 -4.09 2.96
N ASP A 48 0.68 -4.54 3.32
CA ASP A 48 1.81 -4.77 2.43
C ASP A 48 1.83 -6.25 2.02
N ILE A 49 1.58 -6.49 0.74
CA ILE A 49 1.33 -7.81 0.16
C ILE A 49 2.47 -8.14 -0.79
N ALA A 50 3.18 -9.23 -0.53
CA ALA A 50 4.07 -9.87 -1.51
C ALA A 50 3.28 -10.91 -2.30
N LEU A 51 3.52 -10.99 -3.61
CA LEU A 51 2.75 -11.80 -4.54
C LEU A 51 3.66 -12.63 -5.45
N TYR A 52 3.41 -13.93 -5.52
CA TYR A 52 4.03 -14.86 -6.44
C TYR A 52 2.96 -15.49 -7.33
N LEU A 53 3.16 -15.43 -8.64
CA LEU A 53 2.27 -16.00 -9.65
C LEU A 53 3.10 -16.65 -10.74
N THR A 54 2.87 -17.93 -11.01
CA THR A 54 3.41 -18.59 -12.20
C THR A 54 2.47 -18.43 -13.40
N SER A 55 2.98 -18.71 -14.59
CA SER A 55 2.19 -18.73 -15.82
C SER A 55 0.87 -19.50 -15.68
N GLY A 56 -0.20 -18.91 -16.23
CA GLY A 56 -1.57 -19.46 -16.16
C GLY A 56 -2.30 -19.24 -14.84
N THR A 57 -1.70 -18.58 -13.85
CA THR A 57 -2.36 -18.19 -12.60
C THR A 57 -2.75 -16.71 -12.59
N SER A 58 -3.74 -16.38 -11.74
CA SER A 58 -4.18 -15.00 -11.53
C SER A 58 -4.44 -14.71 -10.06
N PHE A 59 -4.39 -13.43 -9.72
CA PHE A 59 -4.75 -12.90 -8.42
C PHE A 59 -5.72 -11.73 -8.60
N GLU A 60 -6.80 -11.72 -7.82
CA GLU A 60 -7.76 -10.62 -7.82
C GLU A 60 -7.91 -10.08 -6.41
N THR A 61 -7.86 -8.76 -6.27
CA THR A 61 -8.07 -8.08 -4.98
C THR A 61 -8.90 -6.80 -5.14
N LEU A 62 -9.45 -6.34 -4.03
CA LEU A 62 -10.27 -5.13 -3.94
C LEU A 62 -9.50 -4.05 -3.20
N MET A 63 -9.50 -2.83 -3.76
CA MET A 63 -9.15 -1.63 -3.02
C MET A 63 -10.40 -1.14 -2.32
N ALA A 64 -10.35 -1.00 -0.99
CA ALA A 64 -11.47 -0.49 -0.20
C ALA A 64 -11.09 0.81 0.50
N GLY A 65 -12.04 1.74 0.56
CA GLY A 65 -11.96 2.92 1.38
C GLY A 65 -12.13 2.55 2.85
N VAL A 66 -11.71 3.46 3.73
CA VAL A 66 -11.84 3.31 5.19
C VAL A 66 -13.31 3.13 5.61
N ASP A 67 -14.24 3.64 4.80
CA ASP A 67 -15.70 3.55 4.97
C ASP A 67 -16.33 2.29 4.36
N GLY A 68 -15.53 1.34 3.86
CA GLY A 68 -16.05 0.12 3.25
C GLY A 68 -16.33 0.22 1.75
N ARG A 69 -16.24 1.41 1.15
CA ARG A 69 -16.59 1.59 -0.27
C ARG A 69 -15.53 0.95 -1.17
N ALA A 70 -15.99 0.23 -2.19
CA ALA A 70 -15.10 -0.26 -3.24
C ALA A 70 -14.49 0.93 -4.00
N LEU A 71 -13.17 1.02 -3.98
CA LEU A 71 -12.39 2.01 -4.73
C LEU A 71 -11.98 1.48 -6.11
N GLY A 72 -11.87 0.16 -6.24
CA GLY A 72 -11.63 -0.54 -7.51
C GLY A 72 -11.23 -2.00 -7.29
N ARG A 73 -11.23 -2.80 -8.36
CA ARG A 73 -10.66 -4.16 -8.38
C ARG A 73 -9.33 -4.15 -9.10
N VAL A 74 -8.39 -4.96 -8.63
CA VAL A 74 -7.11 -5.20 -9.30
C VAL A 74 -7.08 -6.67 -9.74
N LYS A 75 -6.83 -6.92 -11.02
CA LYS A 75 -6.58 -8.28 -11.54
C LYS A 75 -5.16 -8.38 -12.05
N LEU A 76 -4.42 -9.35 -11.52
CA LEU A 76 -3.00 -9.56 -11.78
C LEU A 76 -2.75 -10.97 -12.31
N SER A 77 -1.72 -11.08 -13.13
CA SER A 77 -1.15 -12.32 -13.65
C SER A 77 0.37 -12.23 -13.57
N GLU A 78 1.08 -13.34 -13.81
CA GLU A 78 2.55 -13.33 -13.95
C GLU A 78 3.03 -12.24 -14.92
N ALA A 79 2.36 -12.10 -16.08
CA ALA A 79 2.69 -11.10 -17.10
C ALA A 79 2.47 -9.64 -16.67
N SER A 80 1.82 -9.41 -15.52
CA SER A 80 1.63 -8.06 -14.97
C SER A 80 2.93 -7.48 -14.39
N GLY A 81 3.91 -8.33 -14.06
CA GLY A 81 5.18 -7.90 -13.45
C GLY A 81 5.02 -7.30 -12.06
N ILE A 82 3.94 -7.65 -11.35
CA ILE A 82 3.65 -7.17 -10.00
C ILE A 82 4.02 -8.26 -9.01
N GLY A 83 5.01 -7.97 -8.18
CA GLY A 83 5.40 -8.81 -7.04
C GLY A 83 4.97 -8.23 -5.70
N GLY A 84 4.43 -7.01 -5.66
CA GLY A 84 3.88 -6.45 -4.43
C GLY A 84 2.82 -5.39 -4.57
N ILE A 85 2.02 -5.26 -3.52
CA ILE A 85 0.93 -4.28 -3.36
C ILE A 85 1.04 -3.68 -1.97
N ALA A 86 0.92 -2.37 -1.83
CA ALA A 86 0.90 -1.71 -0.53
C ALA A 86 -0.12 -0.59 -0.50
N THR A 87 -0.62 -0.25 0.69
CA THR A 87 -1.53 0.89 0.86
C THR A 87 -1.12 1.76 2.05
N SER A 88 -0.92 3.05 1.81
CA SER A 88 -0.55 4.05 2.82
C SER A 88 -1.55 5.22 2.84
N GLY A 89 -1.61 5.96 3.95
CA GLY A 89 -2.57 7.07 4.11
C GLY A 89 -2.75 7.46 5.57
N ARG A 90 -3.38 8.62 5.81
CA ARG A 90 -3.50 9.21 7.16
C ARG A 90 -4.39 8.41 8.13
N HIS A 91 -5.26 7.55 7.60
CA HIS A 91 -6.13 6.68 8.42
C HIS A 91 -5.51 5.29 8.65
N GLY A 92 -4.30 5.06 8.13
CA GLY A 92 -3.54 3.85 8.39
C GLY A 92 -2.97 3.81 9.80
N ARG A 93 -2.24 2.74 10.09
CA ARG A 93 -1.58 2.53 11.39
C ARG A 93 -0.28 3.33 11.54
N SER A 94 0.30 3.74 10.41
CA SER A 94 1.56 4.48 10.34
C SER A 94 1.29 5.97 10.29
N LEU A 95 2.18 6.75 10.91
CA LEU A 95 2.11 8.21 10.87
C LEU A 95 2.37 8.68 9.43
N SER A 96 1.44 9.44 8.87
CA SER A 96 1.59 10.03 7.55
C SER A 96 2.00 11.50 7.64
N ARG A 97 2.85 11.94 6.73
CA ARG A 97 3.18 13.35 6.56
C ARG A 97 2.28 14.03 5.53
N GLY A 98 1.52 13.28 4.75
CA GLY A 98 0.56 13.81 3.79
C GLY A 98 -0.88 13.71 4.29
N ILE A 99 -1.81 14.17 3.47
CA ILE A 99 -3.24 14.20 3.78
C ILE A 99 -4.05 13.15 3.01
N ALA A 100 -3.44 12.34 2.15
CA ALA A 100 -4.13 11.28 1.43
C ALA A 100 -4.93 10.39 2.39
N ASP A 101 -6.17 10.06 2.02
CA ASP A 101 -6.97 9.10 2.77
C ASP A 101 -6.43 7.69 2.55
N SER A 102 -6.10 7.37 1.30
CA SER A 102 -5.39 6.16 0.89
C SER A 102 -4.62 6.37 -0.41
N VAL A 103 -3.50 5.68 -0.53
CA VAL A 103 -2.69 5.51 -1.74
C VAL A 103 -2.36 4.03 -1.83
N THR A 104 -2.82 3.37 -2.88
CA THR A 104 -2.45 1.98 -3.18
C THR A 104 -1.45 1.95 -4.32
N VAL A 105 -0.35 1.23 -4.13
CA VAL A 105 0.75 1.08 -5.11
C VAL A 105 0.91 -0.38 -5.51
N LEU A 106 1.14 -0.61 -6.80
CA LEU A 106 1.56 -1.89 -7.37
C LEU A 106 3.02 -1.76 -7.79
N ALA A 107 3.88 -2.70 -7.40
CA ALA A 107 5.32 -2.65 -7.69
C ALA A 107 5.91 -4.05 -7.93
N PRO A 108 7.18 -4.15 -8.38
CA PRO A 108 7.85 -5.44 -8.59
C PRO A 108 8.10 -6.25 -7.31
N SER A 109 8.05 -5.63 -6.13
CA SER A 109 8.16 -6.30 -4.82
C SER A 109 7.32 -5.57 -3.77
N ALA A 110 7.02 -6.24 -2.64
CA ALA A 110 6.26 -5.62 -1.56
C ALA A 110 7.05 -4.51 -0.87
N ALA A 111 8.37 -4.66 -0.71
CA ALA A 111 9.22 -3.61 -0.15
C ALA A 111 9.21 -2.31 -0.98
N LEU A 112 9.20 -2.43 -2.32
CA LEU A 112 9.07 -1.29 -3.23
C LEU A 112 7.68 -0.66 -3.16
N ALA A 113 6.64 -1.50 -3.09
CA ALA A 113 5.27 -1.03 -2.96
C ALA A 113 5.07 -0.24 -1.66
N ASP A 114 5.54 -0.75 -0.52
CA ASP A 114 5.44 -0.14 0.81
C ASP A 114 6.09 1.25 0.85
N ALA A 115 7.36 1.32 0.42
CA ALA A 115 8.10 2.57 0.31
C ALA A 115 7.41 3.56 -0.65
N GLY A 116 7.06 3.10 -1.85
CA GLY A 116 6.40 3.91 -2.87
C GLY A 116 5.05 4.46 -2.40
N ALA A 117 4.22 3.63 -1.75
CA ALA A 117 2.92 4.05 -1.23
C ALA A 117 3.07 5.15 -0.18
N THR A 118 4.03 5.00 0.74
CA THR A 118 4.29 6.00 1.78
C THR A 118 4.84 7.30 1.19
N MET A 119 5.74 7.24 0.22
CA MET A 119 6.28 8.43 -0.44
C MET A 119 5.22 9.20 -1.23
N VAL A 120 4.41 8.50 -2.02
CA VAL A 120 3.31 9.10 -2.77
C VAL A 120 2.26 9.68 -1.82
N ALA A 121 1.90 8.97 -0.74
CA ALA A 121 0.97 9.47 0.26
C ALA A 121 1.48 10.76 0.93
N ASN A 122 2.77 10.81 1.25
CA ASN A 122 3.40 12.00 1.82
C ASN A 122 3.43 13.19 0.86
N ALA A 123 3.52 12.93 -0.45
CA ALA A 123 3.49 13.96 -1.49
C ALA A 123 2.08 14.56 -1.72
N VAL A 124 1.02 13.83 -1.37
CA VAL A 124 -0.35 14.38 -1.33
C VAL A 124 -0.47 15.33 -0.14
N ASP A 125 -0.12 16.59 -0.34
CA ASP A 125 -0.09 17.61 0.72
C ASP A 125 -0.38 19.03 0.22
N LEU A 126 -0.82 19.89 1.14
CA LEU A 126 -0.97 21.34 1.00
C LEU A 126 -0.23 22.03 2.15
N LYS A 127 1.06 22.31 1.95
CA LYS A 127 1.92 22.90 2.99
C LYS A 127 1.33 24.20 3.54
N GLY A 128 1.26 24.30 4.87
CA GLY A 128 0.78 25.50 5.58
C GLY A 128 -0.74 25.75 5.49
N HIS A 129 -1.52 24.81 4.97
CA HIS A 129 -2.96 25.00 4.83
C HIS A 129 -3.66 25.00 6.20
N PRO A 130 -4.55 25.96 6.49
CA PRO A 130 -5.17 26.11 7.82
C PRO A 130 -6.08 24.95 8.23
N ALA A 131 -6.61 24.20 7.27
CA ALA A 131 -7.41 23.00 7.53
C ALA A 131 -6.57 21.77 7.92
N ILE A 132 -5.24 21.82 7.86
CA ILE A 132 -4.35 20.68 8.15
C ILE A 132 -3.63 20.92 9.46
N THR A 133 -3.83 20.04 10.44
CA THR A 133 -3.12 20.09 11.72
C THR A 133 -2.01 19.08 11.75
N ARG A 134 -0.88 19.47 12.35
CA ARG A 134 0.33 18.67 12.44
C ARG A 134 0.92 18.75 13.83
N ARG A 135 1.55 17.66 14.26
CA ARG A 135 2.35 17.57 15.49
C ARG A 135 3.66 16.85 15.17
N ALA A 136 4.66 16.98 16.03
CA ALA A 136 5.89 16.21 15.89
C ALA A 136 5.57 14.71 16.04
N ALA A 137 6.22 13.85 15.27
CA ALA A 137 5.91 12.42 15.28
C ALA A 137 6.12 11.78 16.66
N ASN A 138 7.18 12.17 17.35
CA ASN A 138 7.49 11.76 18.72
C ASN A 138 6.53 12.32 19.79
N ASP A 139 5.75 13.37 19.50
CA ASP A 139 4.67 13.82 20.39
C ASP A 139 3.38 13.00 20.21
N VAL A 140 3.25 12.30 19.08
CA VAL A 140 2.10 11.44 18.74
C VAL A 140 2.38 9.98 19.11
N LYS A 141 3.62 9.53 18.87
CA LYS A 141 4.12 8.19 19.21
C LYS A 141 5.57 8.31 19.64
N ASP A 142 5.82 8.12 20.95
CA ASP A 142 7.10 8.36 21.61
C ASP A 142 8.30 7.73 20.87
N ASP A 143 8.17 6.48 20.41
CA ASP A 143 9.24 5.73 19.72
C ASP A 143 9.20 5.88 18.19
N SER A 144 8.72 7.01 17.65
CA SER A 144 8.69 7.22 16.20
C SER A 144 10.09 7.46 15.62
N ASP A 145 10.45 6.70 14.60
CA ASP A 145 11.65 6.87 13.78
C ASP A 145 11.68 8.17 12.95
N LEU A 146 10.53 8.86 12.86
CA LEU A 146 10.42 10.19 12.26
C LEU A 146 10.82 11.31 13.25
N GLY A 147 11.01 11.01 14.53
CA GLY A 147 11.46 11.98 15.53
C GLY A 147 10.58 13.25 15.58
N ALA A 148 11.21 14.42 15.49
CA ALA A 148 10.50 15.71 15.56
C ALA A 148 9.78 16.11 14.26
N LEU A 149 9.80 15.27 13.21
CA LEU A 149 9.22 15.63 11.92
C LEU A 149 7.69 15.76 12.02
N PRO A 150 7.10 16.76 11.33
CA PRO A 150 5.67 17.03 11.45
C PRO A 150 4.84 16.00 10.68
N VAL A 151 3.96 15.31 11.40
CA VAL A 151 2.99 14.34 10.86
C VAL A 151 1.57 14.92 10.93
N VAL A 152 0.70 14.51 10.02
CA VAL A 152 -0.69 14.98 9.98
C VAL A 152 -1.48 14.33 11.10
N THR A 153 -2.12 15.15 11.92
CA THR A 153 -3.03 14.71 13.00
C THR A 153 -4.49 15.03 12.70
N GLY A 154 -4.75 15.82 11.66
CA GLY A 154 -6.10 16.17 11.24
C GLY A 154 -6.10 16.88 9.90
N CYS A 155 -7.18 16.67 9.15
CA CYS A 155 -7.45 17.36 7.90
C CYS A 155 -8.94 17.68 7.85
N GLY A 156 -9.28 18.96 7.93
CA GLY A 156 -10.64 19.45 7.74
C GLY A 156 -11.13 19.34 6.29
N ALA A 157 -12.36 19.80 6.07
CA ALA A 157 -12.94 19.84 4.73
C ALA A 157 -12.09 20.74 3.80
N LEU A 158 -11.78 20.21 2.62
CA LEU A 158 -11.10 20.95 1.56
C LEU A 158 -12.07 21.27 0.42
N SER A 159 -11.84 22.37 -0.27
CA SER A 159 -12.53 22.66 -1.53
C SER A 159 -12.11 21.67 -2.63
N VAL A 160 -12.88 21.60 -3.72
CA VAL A 160 -12.57 20.71 -4.84
C VAL A 160 -11.22 21.04 -5.47
N SER A 161 -10.89 22.32 -5.65
CA SER A 161 -9.60 22.74 -6.21
C SER A 161 -8.42 22.39 -5.32
N GLU A 162 -8.57 22.50 -3.99
CA GLU A 162 -7.56 22.09 -3.02
C GLU A 162 -7.32 20.58 -3.03
N LYS A 163 -8.39 19.78 -3.07
CA LYS A 163 -8.28 18.31 -3.21
C LYS A 163 -7.55 17.93 -4.48
N THR A 164 -7.94 18.53 -5.62
CA THR A 164 -7.30 18.28 -6.91
C THR A 164 -5.83 18.65 -6.88
N ARG A 165 -5.46 19.81 -6.34
CA ARG A 165 -4.06 20.23 -6.24
C ARG A 165 -3.23 19.28 -5.36
N ALA A 166 -3.75 18.88 -4.21
CA ALA A 166 -3.06 17.92 -3.34
C ALA A 166 -2.84 16.58 -4.03
N LEU A 167 -3.88 16.05 -4.69
CA LEU A 167 -3.80 14.80 -5.45
C LEU A 167 -2.86 14.89 -6.65
N GLN A 168 -2.80 16.04 -7.32
CA GLN A 168 -1.84 16.29 -8.41
C GLN A 168 -0.39 16.25 -7.94
N ASN A 169 -0.08 16.74 -6.74
CA ASN A 169 1.26 16.64 -6.16
C ASN A 169 1.68 15.17 -5.99
N GLY A 170 0.80 14.34 -5.39
CA GLY A 170 1.06 12.91 -5.25
C GLY A 170 1.11 12.17 -6.60
N LEU A 171 0.22 12.52 -7.53
CA LEU A 171 0.19 11.90 -8.86
C LEU A 171 1.47 12.18 -9.65
N ALA A 172 2.00 13.41 -9.59
CA ALA A 172 3.25 13.75 -10.25
C ALA A 172 4.42 12.88 -9.74
N GLU A 173 4.45 12.63 -8.43
CA GLU A 173 5.44 11.76 -7.78
C GLU A 173 5.27 10.29 -8.20
N ALA A 174 4.03 9.78 -8.16
CA ALA A 174 3.74 8.42 -8.60
C ALA A 174 4.11 8.19 -10.08
N GLU A 175 3.81 9.16 -10.95
CA GLU A 175 4.19 9.10 -12.36
C GLU A 175 5.72 9.14 -12.56
N LYS A 176 6.44 9.89 -11.73
CA LYS A 176 7.91 9.87 -11.72
C LYS A 176 8.43 8.48 -11.35
N PHE A 177 7.87 7.85 -10.31
CA PHE A 177 8.29 6.51 -9.89
C PHE A 177 7.95 5.44 -10.94
N CYS A 178 6.81 5.56 -11.63
CA CYS A 178 6.46 4.73 -12.78
C CYS A 178 7.50 4.85 -13.90
N ARG A 179 7.89 6.07 -14.29
CA ARG A 179 8.91 6.31 -15.33
C ARG A 179 10.27 5.73 -14.96
N ASN A 180 10.63 5.76 -13.67
CA ASN A 180 11.87 5.19 -13.17
C ASN A 180 11.81 3.65 -13.02
N GLY A 181 10.64 3.04 -13.21
CA GLY A 181 10.43 1.60 -13.05
C GLY A 181 10.45 1.10 -11.61
N TRP A 182 10.31 2.00 -10.62
CA TRP A 182 10.32 1.64 -9.20
C TRP A 182 8.95 1.10 -8.75
N ILE A 183 7.89 1.63 -9.34
CA ILE A 183 6.51 1.15 -9.18
C ILE A 183 5.88 0.97 -10.56
N ASN A 184 4.82 0.18 -10.65
CA ASN A 184 4.10 -0.07 -11.90
C ASN A 184 2.85 0.79 -12.02
N ALA A 185 2.15 1.06 -10.91
CA ALA A 185 0.95 1.88 -10.88
C ALA A 185 0.61 2.38 -9.47
N ALA A 186 -0.16 3.45 -9.38
CA ALA A 186 -0.75 3.93 -8.12
C ALA A 186 -2.20 4.43 -8.28
N SER A 187 -3.01 4.29 -7.23
CA SER A 187 -4.34 4.91 -7.07
C SER A 187 -4.38 5.72 -5.78
N LEU A 188 -4.75 6.99 -5.86
CA LEU A 188 -4.71 7.96 -4.76
C LEU A 188 -6.12 8.48 -4.49
N HIS A 189 -6.48 8.59 -3.21
CA HIS A 189 -7.80 9.01 -2.75
C HIS A 189 -7.72 10.10 -1.68
N LEU A 190 -8.55 11.13 -1.80
CA LEU A 190 -8.67 12.23 -0.85
C LEU A 190 -10.09 12.82 -0.85
N GLN A 191 -10.79 12.72 0.29
CA GLN A 191 -12.11 13.26 0.56
C GLN A 191 -13.11 13.05 -0.60
N ASN A 192 -13.27 11.79 -1.01
CA ASN A 192 -14.10 11.29 -2.13
C ASN A 192 -13.63 11.67 -3.54
N VAL A 193 -12.47 12.29 -3.70
CA VAL A 193 -11.83 12.50 -5.01
C VAL A 193 -10.74 11.45 -5.19
N ALA A 194 -10.59 10.93 -6.41
CA ALA A 194 -9.59 9.91 -6.73
C ALA A 194 -8.85 10.28 -8.03
N VAL A 195 -7.57 9.96 -8.07
CA VAL A 195 -6.74 9.99 -9.29
C VAL A 195 -5.88 8.74 -9.32
N SER A 196 -5.40 8.34 -10.49
CA SER A 196 -4.52 7.19 -10.66
C SER A 196 -3.48 7.47 -11.72
N THR A 197 -2.36 6.74 -11.68
CA THR A 197 -1.37 6.82 -12.74
C THR A 197 -1.95 6.34 -14.07
N GLU A 198 -1.39 6.79 -15.19
CA GLU A 198 -1.81 6.38 -16.54
C GLU A 198 -1.73 4.86 -16.72
N THR A 199 -0.71 4.25 -16.13
CA THR A 199 -0.49 2.79 -16.15
C THR A 199 -1.52 2.00 -15.35
N ALA A 200 -2.23 2.62 -14.40
CA ALA A 200 -3.17 1.94 -13.52
C ALA A 200 -4.36 1.33 -14.28
N ALA A 201 -4.73 1.92 -15.41
CA ALA A 201 -5.80 1.41 -16.28
C ALA A 201 -5.54 -0.03 -16.80
N LYS A 202 -4.29 -0.50 -16.78
CA LYS A 202 -3.92 -1.87 -17.17
C LYS A 202 -4.35 -2.93 -16.14
N PHE A 203 -4.50 -2.52 -14.88
CA PHE A 203 -4.71 -3.44 -13.75
C PHE A 203 -6.07 -3.26 -13.09
N LEU A 204 -6.62 -2.04 -13.17
CA LEU A 204 -7.87 -1.67 -12.54
C LEU A 204 -9.09 -2.09 -13.36
N THR A 205 -9.97 -2.86 -12.73
CA THR A 205 -11.26 -3.31 -13.28
C THR A 205 -12.42 -2.74 -12.43
N HIS A 206 -13.65 -2.80 -12.97
CA HIS A 206 -14.86 -2.09 -12.49
C HIS A 206 -15.07 -2.05 -10.96
N ARG A 207 -15.74 -0.97 -10.50
CA ARG A 207 -16.05 -0.66 -9.09
C ARG A 207 -17.35 -1.34 -8.65
N ASP A 208 -17.27 -2.57 -8.15
CA ASP A 208 -18.39 -3.20 -7.43
C ASP A 208 -17.99 -3.60 -6.01
N HIS A 209 -19.00 -3.61 -5.12
CA HIS A 209 -18.95 -3.74 -3.67
C HIS A 209 -17.74 -4.48 -3.07
N ALA A 210 -17.13 -3.88 -2.05
CA ALA A 210 -16.04 -4.44 -1.28
C ALA A 210 -16.53 -4.90 0.10
N TYR A 211 -16.03 -6.05 0.55
CA TYR A 211 -16.23 -6.52 1.92
C TYR A 211 -15.05 -6.02 2.76
N VAL A 212 -15.32 -5.17 3.75
CA VAL A 212 -14.30 -4.68 4.70
C VAL A 212 -14.42 -5.44 6.01
N TRP A 213 -13.33 -6.11 6.37
CA TRP A 213 -13.25 -6.91 7.59
C TRP A 213 -13.25 -6.00 8.84
N PRO A 214 -14.20 -6.19 9.79
CA PRO A 214 -14.40 -5.27 10.92
C PRO A 214 -13.29 -5.32 11.98
N GLY A 215 -12.31 -6.21 11.85
CA GLY A 215 -11.22 -6.39 12.82
C GLY A 215 -10.18 -5.27 12.88
N GLY A 216 -10.25 -4.25 12.02
CA GLY A 216 -9.27 -3.15 12.03
C GLY A 216 -7.83 -3.67 12.04
N GLY A 217 -7.59 -4.69 11.19
CA GLY A 217 -6.46 -5.58 11.32
C GLY A 217 -6.80 -7.04 11.10
N ILE A 218 -6.10 -7.62 10.11
CA ILE A 218 -5.73 -9.04 9.98
C ILE A 218 -6.92 -10.00 9.75
N THR A 219 -6.85 -10.86 8.72
CA THR A 219 -7.28 -12.29 8.73
C THR A 219 -7.19 -12.90 7.31
N VAL A 220 -6.75 -14.16 7.28
CA VAL A 220 -6.61 -15.10 6.15
C VAL A 220 -7.91 -15.25 5.33
N MET A 221 -7.82 -15.16 4.01
CA MET A 221 -8.76 -15.84 3.10
C MET A 221 -7.96 -16.84 2.27
N VAL A 222 -7.91 -18.07 2.76
CA VAL A 222 -7.81 -19.24 1.88
C VAL A 222 -9.21 -19.42 1.30
N ASP A 223 -9.32 -19.86 0.05
CA ASP A 223 -10.60 -20.37 -0.43
C ASP A 223 -11.00 -21.55 0.46
N VAL A 224 -11.86 -21.29 1.44
CA VAL A 224 -12.31 -22.28 2.43
C VAL A 224 -13.17 -23.38 1.79
N MET A 225 -13.44 -23.29 0.48
CA MET A 225 -14.12 -24.34 -0.26
C MET A 225 -13.18 -25.43 -0.77
N ASP A 226 -11.84 -25.27 -0.71
CA ASP A 226 -10.89 -26.24 -1.29
C ASP A 226 -9.63 -26.50 -0.41
N MET A 227 -9.83 -26.75 0.89
CA MET A 227 -8.74 -27.09 1.83
C MET A 227 -8.48 -28.61 1.90
N PRO A 228 -7.22 -29.08 1.87
CA PRO A 228 -6.88 -30.47 2.16
C PRO A 228 -7.34 -30.88 3.57
N THR A 229 -7.82 -32.11 3.70
CA THR A 229 -8.21 -32.69 4.98
C THR A 229 -7.02 -32.68 5.95
N GLN A 230 -7.21 -32.18 7.18
CA GLN A 230 -6.22 -32.04 8.28
C GLN A 230 -5.41 -30.72 8.39
N SER A 231 -5.86 -29.62 7.79
CA SER A 231 -5.24 -28.30 8.00
C SER A 231 -5.54 -27.73 9.41
N PHE A 232 -4.50 -27.41 10.22
CA PHE A 232 -4.63 -26.72 11.52
C PHE A 232 -3.49 -25.73 11.75
N GLY A 233 -3.77 -24.52 12.25
CA GLY A 233 -2.76 -23.52 12.61
C GLY A 233 -3.32 -22.20 13.16
N TYR A 234 -2.62 -21.60 14.13
CA TYR A 234 -2.84 -20.24 14.66
C TYR A 234 -1.51 -19.48 14.57
N VAL A 235 -1.51 -18.29 13.95
CA VAL A 235 -0.31 -17.44 13.78
C VAL A 235 -0.68 -15.99 14.13
N PRO A 236 -0.01 -15.34 15.10
CA PRO A 236 -0.30 -13.96 15.48
C PRO A 236 0.45 -12.96 14.58
N THR A 237 0.17 -12.97 13.25
CA THR A 237 0.90 -12.29 12.14
C THR A 237 2.26 -12.93 11.83
N PRO A 238 2.65 -13.24 10.58
CA PRO A 238 2.16 -12.84 9.24
C PRO A 238 1.16 -13.82 8.60
N ALA A 239 0.36 -13.35 7.63
CA ALA A 239 -0.54 -14.21 6.87
C ALA A 239 0.21 -14.86 5.70
N LEU A 240 0.39 -16.18 5.77
CA LEU A 240 0.94 -17.04 4.73
C LEU A 240 -0.22 -17.63 3.91
N VAL A 241 -0.25 -17.41 2.60
CA VAL A 241 -1.15 -18.16 1.72
C VAL A 241 -0.34 -18.71 0.56
N ALA A 242 -0.13 -20.03 0.59
CA ALA A 242 0.50 -20.83 -0.47
C ALA A 242 -0.56 -21.54 -1.31
#